data_AF-A0A2E6Z4F6-F1
#
_entry.id   AF-A0A2E6Z4F6-F1
#
_cell.length_a   1.000
_cell.length_b   1.000
_cell.length_c   1.000
_cell.angle_alpha   90.00
_cell.angle_beta   90.00
_cell.angle_gamma   90.00
#
_symmetry.space_group_name_H-M   'P 1'
#
loop_
_entity.id
_entity.type
_entity.pdbx_description
1 polymer ?
#
loop_
_entity_poly.entity_id
_entity_poly.type
_entity_poly.pdbx_seq_one_letter_code
_entity_poly.pdbx_strand_id
1 'polypeptide(L)'
;MKTIGLLGGMSWESTIPYYGIINETVKQQLGGLHSAKVILYSVNFAEVEQMQCAGDWQAAGQLLAESREQYRQIIGQLIDQGAEAIILGCTEISLLVSQQDSVAPLFDTTGIHARSTAELALRS
;
A
#
# COMPACT_ATOMS: atom_id res chain seq x y z
N MET A 1 5.37 5.35 -18.81
CA MET A 1 5.23 4.63 -17.52
C MET A 1 3.81 4.76 -17.01
N LYS A 2 3.29 3.71 -16.37
CA LYS A 2 1.97 3.71 -15.71
C LYS A 2 1.99 4.62 -14.47
N THR A 3 0.84 5.18 -14.11
CA THR A 3 0.67 5.93 -12.85
C THR A 3 0.48 4.98 -11.66
N ILE A 4 1.26 5.18 -10.61
CA ILE A 4 1.20 4.37 -9.38
C ILE A 4 0.31 5.08 -8.36
N GLY A 5 -0.72 4.41 -7.87
CA GLY A 5 -1.39 4.77 -6.63
C GLY A 5 -0.62 4.20 -5.44
N LEU A 6 -0.19 5.05 -4.51
CA LEU A 6 0.41 4.62 -3.24
C LEU A 6 -0.62 4.84 -2.15
N LEU A 7 -1.02 3.76 -1.48
CA LEU A 7 -1.93 3.82 -0.35
C LEU A 7 -1.12 3.57 0.93
N GLY A 8 -0.86 4.64 1.68
CA GLY A 8 0.02 4.67 2.84
C GLY A 8 -0.58 5.46 4.01
N GLY A 9 0.26 5.96 4.92
CA GLY A 9 -0.16 6.70 6.12
C GLY A 9 -0.27 5.85 7.39
N MET A 10 0.26 4.62 7.37
CA MET A 10 0.25 3.67 8.51
C MET A 10 1.65 3.09 8.76
N SER A 11 2.60 3.90 9.21
CA SER A 11 2.50 5.33 9.48
C SER A 11 2.91 6.19 8.27
N TRP A 12 2.86 7.51 8.40
CA TRP A 12 3.34 8.39 7.34
C TRP A 12 4.87 8.30 7.20
N GLU A 13 5.59 8.04 8.30
CA GLU A 13 7.04 7.84 8.33
C GLU A 13 7.46 6.66 7.44
N SER A 14 6.73 5.55 7.49
CA SER A 14 7.00 4.38 6.62
C SER A 14 6.62 4.62 5.17
N THR A 15 5.79 5.63 4.88
CA THR A 15 5.35 5.97 3.50
C THR A 15 6.40 6.77 2.74
N ILE A 16 7.22 7.58 3.42
CA ILE A 16 8.32 8.34 2.83
C ILE A 16 9.28 7.46 2.00
N PRO A 17 9.83 6.36 2.53
CA PRO A 17 10.76 5.54 1.77
C PRO A 17 10.14 4.91 0.52
N TYR A 18 8.83 4.58 0.52
CA TYR A 18 8.16 4.12 -0.70
C TYR A 18 8.27 5.15 -1.82
N TYR A 19 7.90 6.40 -1.54
CA TYR A 19 7.96 7.47 -2.54
C TYR A 19 9.39 7.71 -3.05
N GLY A 20 10.37 7.69 -2.13
CA GLY A 20 11.79 7.81 -2.47
C GLY A 20 12.26 6.71 -3.41
N ILE A 21 12.09 5.45 -2.99
CA ILE A 21 12.54 4.26 -3.74
C ILE A 21 11.88 4.18 -5.12
N ILE A 22 10.59 4.50 -5.22
CA ILE A 22 9.86 4.51 -6.50
C ILE A 22 10.52 5.51 -7.48
N ASN A 23 10.80 6.73 -7.02
CA ASN A 23 11.43 7.75 -7.86
C ASN A 23 12.88 7.43 -8.21
N GLU A 24 13.65 6.93 -7.24
CA GLU A 24 15.03 6.50 -7.46
C GLU A 24 15.10 5.39 -8.51
N THR A 25 14.19 4.41 -8.43
CA THR A 25 14.10 3.31 -9.40
C THR A 25 13.80 3.83 -10.80
N VAL A 26 12.83 4.75 -10.94
CA VAL A 26 12.52 5.34 -12.25
C VAL A 26 13.70 6.13 -12.82
N LYS A 27 14.37 6.92 -11.98
CA LYS A 27 15.58 7.66 -12.38
C LYS A 27 16.71 6.73 -12.80
N GLN A 28 16.93 5.63 -12.08
CA GLN A 28 17.97 4.65 -12.43
C GLN A 28 17.71 3.98 -13.79
N GLN A 29 16.45 3.71 -14.12
CA GLN A 29 16.08 3.03 -15.37
C GLN A 29 16.01 3.98 -16.57
N LEU A 30 15.56 5.23 -16.39
CA LEU A 30 15.31 6.17 -17.49
C LEU A 30 16.36 7.29 -17.61
N GLY A 31 17.16 7.52 -16.56
CA GLY A 31 18.20 8.54 -16.53
C GLY A 31 17.70 9.98 -16.42
N GLY A 32 18.63 10.94 -16.49
CA GLY A 32 18.34 12.37 -16.49
C GLY A 32 17.56 12.85 -15.27
N LEU A 33 16.48 13.59 -15.52
CA LEU A 33 15.57 14.15 -14.52
C LEU A 33 14.21 13.42 -14.50
N HIS A 34 14.14 12.18 -14.97
CA HIS A 34 12.91 11.41 -14.94
C HIS A 34 12.50 11.06 -13.50
N SER A 35 11.20 11.22 -13.22
CA SER A 35 10.56 10.90 -11.95
C SER A 35 9.31 10.05 -12.19
N ALA A 36 8.80 9.43 -11.13
CA ALA A 36 7.62 8.60 -11.22
C ALA A 36 6.32 9.41 -11.27
N LYS A 37 5.29 8.87 -11.94
CA LYS A 37 3.91 9.34 -11.82
C LYS A 37 3.26 8.67 -10.61
N VAL A 38 3.03 9.41 -9.53
CA VAL A 38 2.50 8.86 -8.26
C VAL A 38 1.30 9.67 -7.80
N ILE A 39 0.24 8.98 -7.39
CA ILE A 39 -0.89 9.53 -6.63
C ILE A 39 -0.83 8.89 -5.25
N LEU A 40 -0.64 9.69 -4.20
CA LEU A 40 -0.55 9.22 -2.83
C LEU A 40 -1.87 9.48 -2.10
N TYR A 41 -2.46 8.44 -1.53
CA TYR A 41 -3.46 8.58 -0.49
C TYR A 41 -2.83 8.22 0.86
N SER A 42 -2.81 9.17 1.78
CA SER A 42 -2.35 8.95 3.16
C SER A 42 -3.56 8.86 4.08
N VAL A 43 -3.80 7.68 4.65
CA VAL A 43 -4.85 7.52 5.66
C VAL A 43 -4.40 8.15 6.99
N ASN A 44 -5.39 8.47 7.83
CA ASN A 44 -5.17 8.76 9.24
C ASN A 44 -5.66 7.56 10.05
N PHE A 45 -4.75 6.86 10.72
CA PHE A 45 -5.05 5.57 11.37
C PHE A 45 -4.85 5.60 12.89
N ALA A 46 -4.81 6.79 13.48
CA ALA A 46 -4.57 6.97 14.91
C ALA A 46 -5.60 6.22 15.78
N GLU A 47 -6.86 6.16 15.37
CA GLU A 47 -7.92 5.50 16.14
C GLU A 47 -7.76 3.97 16.19
N VAL A 48 -7.31 3.36 15.08
CA VAL A 48 -7.09 1.90 15.03
C VAL A 48 -5.85 1.51 15.86
N GLU A 49 -4.79 2.32 15.79
CA GLU A 49 -3.59 2.12 16.63
C GLU A 49 -3.96 2.12 18.11
N GLN A 50 -4.77 3.09 18.56
CA GLN A 50 -5.20 3.19 19.96
C GLN A 50 -5.96 1.95 20.44
N MET A 51 -6.87 1.42 19.62
CA MET A 51 -7.64 0.22 19.96
C MET A 51 -6.76 -1.04 20.04
N GLN A 52 -5.81 -1.17 19.12
CA GLN A 52 -4.85 -2.28 19.14
C GLN A 52 -3.94 -2.21 20.38
N CYS A 53 -3.43 -1.03 20.72
CA CYS A 53 -2.62 -0.82 21.93
C CYS A 53 -3.40 -1.10 23.22
N ALA A 54 -4.71 -0.83 23.24
CA ALA A 54 -5.58 -1.13 24.37
C ALA A 54 -5.95 -2.63 24.50
N GLY A 55 -5.59 -3.46 23.52
CA GLY A 55 -5.92 -4.88 23.49
C GLY A 55 -7.40 -5.17 23.23
N ASP A 56 -8.16 -4.19 22.74
CA ASP A 56 -9.57 -4.36 22.39
C ASP A 56 -9.71 -4.93 20.97
N TRP A 57 -9.38 -6.22 20.85
CA TRP A 57 -9.39 -6.95 19.59
C TRP A 57 -10.78 -7.04 18.95
N GLN A 58 -11.85 -6.93 19.75
CA GLN A 58 -13.22 -6.99 19.25
C GLN A 58 -13.62 -5.67 18.60
N ALA A 59 -13.36 -4.54 19.25
CA ALA A 59 -13.55 -3.22 18.64
C ALA A 59 -12.64 -3.04 17.41
N ALA A 60 -11.37 -3.47 17.51
CA ALA A 60 -10.45 -3.45 16.38
C ALA A 60 -10.99 -4.30 15.22
N GLY A 61 -11.53 -5.49 15.47
CA GLY A 61 -12.12 -6.34 14.43
C GLY A 61 -13.32 -5.71 13.73
N GLN A 62 -14.20 -5.02 14.47
CA GLN A 62 -15.34 -4.29 13.88
C GLN A 62 -14.87 -3.10 13.05
N LEU A 63 -13.94 -2.31 13.58
CA LEU A 63 -13.36 -1.17 12.89
C LEU A 63 -12.59 -1.60 11.63
N LEU A 64 -11.94 -2.77 11.64
CA LEU A 64 -11.28 -3.35 10.47
C LEU A 64 -12.29 -3.73 9.37
N ALA A 65 -13.47 -4.24 9.72
CA ALA A 65 -14.52 -4.54 8.73
C ALA A 65 -15.06 -3.28 8.06
N GLU A 66 -15.32 -2.22 8.84
CA GLU A 66 -15.68 -0.90 8.30
C GLU A 66 -14.54 -0.31 7.47
N SER A 67 -13.30 -0.48 7.93
CA SER A 67 -12.09 -0.05 7.23
C SER A 67 -11.98 -0.73 5.87
N ARG A 68 -12.35 -2.01 5.72
CA ARG A 68 -12.27 -2.70 4.42
C ARG A 68 -13.05 -1.96 3.33
N GLU A 69 -14.28 -1.56 3.60
CA GLU A 69 -15.09 -0.83 2.62
C GLU A 69 -14.49 0.56 2.33
N GLN A 70 -13.99 1.23 3.37
CA GLN A 70 -13.26 2.48 3.20
C GLN A 70 -12.02 2.31 2.29
N TYR A 71 -11.23 1.25 2.48
CA TYR A 71 -10.07 0.97 1.63
C TYR A 71 -10.47 0.69 0.19
N ARG A 72 -11.59 0.00 -0.05
CA ARG A 72 -12.13 -0.19 -1.41
C ARG A 72 -12.49 1.14 -2.07
N GLN A 73 -13.11 2.04 -1.33
CA GLN A 73 -13.46 3.37 -1.82
C GLN A 73 -12.21 4.19 -2.12
N ILE A 74 -11.20 4.17 -1.24
CA ILE A 74 -9.92 4.86 -1.47
C ILE A 74 -9.23 4.30 -2.72
N ILE A 75 -9.22 2.98 -2.90
CA ILE A 75 -8.68 2.35 -4.12
C ILE A 75 -9.44 2.85 -5.36
N GLY A 76 -10.78 2.88 -5.31
CA GLY A 76 -11.60 3.44 -6.37
C GLY A 76 -11.24 4.89 -6.69
N GLN A 77 -11.09 5.74 -5.68
CA GLN A 77 -10.69 7.13 -5.84
C GLN A 77 -9.31 7.28 -6.49
N LEU A 78 -8.33 6.47 -6.10
CA LEU A 78 -7.00 6.46 -6.72
C LEU A 78 -7.11 6.11 -8.20
N ILE A 79 -7.92 5.10 -8.54
CA ILE A 79 -8.16 4.67 -9.93
C ILE A 79 -8.86 5.77 -10.73
N ASP A 80 -9.89 6.40 -10.18
CA ASP A 80 -10.63 7.50 -10.80
C ASP A 80 -9.72 8.72 -11.07
N GLN A 81 -8.71 8.93 -10.23
CA GLN A 81 -7.67 9.95 -10.44
C GLN A 81 -6.59 9.55 -11.45
N GLY A 82 -6.66 8.33 -11.98
CA GLY A 82 -5.78 7.82 -13.04
C GLY A 82 -4.67 6.89 -12.57
N ALA A 83 -4.74 6.35 -11.35
CA ALA A 83 -3.84 5.27 -10.94
C ALA A 83 -4.13 3.99 -11.73
N GLU A 84 -3.09 3.40 -12.31
CA GLU A 84 -3.18 2.19 -13.15
C GLU A 84 -2.64 0.94 -12.43
N ALA A 85 -2.13 1.11 -11.22
CA ALA A 85 -1.54 0.10 -10.33
C ALA A 85 -1.53 0.67 -8.91
N ILE A 86 -1.87 -0.13 -7.90
CA ILE A 86 -1.91 0.32 -6.50
C ILE A 86 -0.91 -0.44 -5.64
N ILE A 87 -0.06 0.27 -4.92
CA ILE A 87 0.82 -0.28 -3.89
C ILE A 87 0.11 -0.22 -2.53
N LEU A 88 0.05 -1.36 -1.85
CA LEU A 88 -0.40 -1.45 -0.46
C LEU A 88 0.81 -1.17 0.44
N GLY A 89 0.94 0.08 0.89
CA GLY A 89 2.13 0.61 1.57
C GLY A 89 2.30 0.23 3.04
N CYS A 90 1.49 -0.69 3.55
CA CYS A 90 1.44 -1.14 4.94
C CYS A 90 0.95 -2.60 4.98
N THR A 91 1.46 -3.39 5.93
CA THR A 91 1.26 -4.85 5.93
C THR A 91 -0.18 -5.25 6.28
N GLU A 92 -0.85 -4.41 7.03
CA GLU A 92 -2.20 -4.58 7.53
C GLU A 92 -3.25 -4.36 6.44
N ILE A 93 -2.92 -3.52 5.44
CA ILE A 93 -3.83 -3.28 4.30
C ILE A 93 -4.08 -4.59 3.53
N SER A 94 -3.05 -5.41 3.35
CA SER A 94 -3.15 -6.70 2.66
C SER A 94 -4.05 -7.71 3.38
N LEU A 95 -4.38 -7.47 4.66
CA LEU A 95 -5.36 -8.27 5.41
C LEU A 95 -6.80 -7.80 5.15
N LEU A 96 -6.99 -6.57 4.70
CA LEU A 96 -8.29 -5.93 4.50
C LEU A 96 -8.79 -6.04 3.06
N VAL A 97 -7.89 -5.87 2.10
CA VAL A 97 -8.22 -5.84 0.68
C VAL A 97 -7.36 -6.82 -0.10
N SER A 98 -7.92 -7.32 -1.19
CA SER A 98 -7.29 -8.29 -2.08
C SER A 98 -7.57 -7.94 -3.54
N GLN A 99 -6.92 -8.64 -4.47
CA GLN A 99 -7.05 -8.32 -5.90
C GLN A 99 -8.51 -8.34 -6.40
N GLN A 100 -9.40 -9.13 -5.78
CA GLN A 100 -10.83 -9.17 -6.13
C GLN A 100 -11.58 -7.86 -5.81
N ASP A 101 -11.02 -7.02 -4.95
CA ASP A 101 -11.61 -5.76 -4.49
C ASP A 101 -11.23 -4.58 -5.41
N SER A 102 -10.43 -4.81 -6.46
CA SER A 102 -9.91 -3.76 -7.35
C SER A 102 -9.83 -4.22 -8.81
N VAL A 103 -10.21 -3.32 -9.72
CA VAL A 103 -10.01 -3.51 -11.17
C VAL A 103 -8.57 -3.23 -11.61
N ALA A 104 -7.84 -2.40 -10.85
CA ALA A 104 -6.41 -2.18 -11.05
C ALA A 104 -5.59 -3.24 -10.30
N PRO A 105 -4.40 -3.61 -10.80
CA PRO A 105 -3.50 -4.51 -10.08
C PRO A 105 -3.13 -3.95 -8.70
N LEU A 106 -3.28 -4.78 -7.67
CA LEU A 106 -2.83 -4.49 -6.31
C LEU A 106 -1.48 -5.16 -6.05
N PHE A 107 -0.54 -4.40 -5.53
CA PHE A 107 0.79 -4.86 -5.16
C PHE A 107 0.86 -4.98 -3.64
N ASP A 108 0.59 -6.19 -3.15
CA ASP A 108 0.83 -6.60 -1.76
C ASP A 108 2.33 -6.70 -1.50
N THR A 109 2.86 -5.66 -0.86
CA THR A 109 4.30 -5.47 -0.60
C THR A 109 4.85 -6.60 0.28
N THR A 110 4.14 -6.97 1.34
CA THR A 110 4.51 -8.08 2.22
C THR A 110 4.58 -9.39 1.45
N GLY A 111 3.54 -9.72 0.67
CA GLY A 111 3.50 -10.95 -0.11
C GLY A 111 4.60 -11.01 -1.18
N ILE A 112 4.88 -9.90 -1.85
CA ILE A 112 5.96 -9.80 -2.85
C ILE A 112 7.31 -10.07 -2.19
N HIS A 113 7.62 -9.38 -1.09
CA HIS A 113 8.88 -9.54 -0.37
C HIS A 113 9.05 -10.95 0.20
N ALA A 114 8.06 -11.45 0.92
CA ALA A 114 8.14 -12.76 1.56
C ALA A 114 8.36 -13.90 0.56
N ARG A 115 7.62 -13.91 -0.56
CA ARG A 115 7.80 -14.91 -1.62
C ARG A 115 9.17 -14.79 -2.28
N SER A 116 9.57 -13.58 -2.66
CA SER A 116 10.87 -13.35 -3.31
C SER A 116 12.04 -13.80 -2.44
N THR A 117 12.01 -13.52 -1.13
CA THR A 117 13.07 -13.93 -0.21
C THR A 117 13.08 -15.44 -0.01
N ALA A 118 11.93 -16.08 0.15
CA ALA A 118 11.84 -17.54 0.28
C ALA A 118 12.39 -18.26 -0.95
N GLU A 119 12.05 -17.79 -2.16
CA GLU A 119 12.57 -18.35 -3.41
C GLU A 119 14.09 -18.22 -3.53
N LEU A 120 14.67 -17.09 -3.11
CA LEU A 120 16.12 -16.89 -3.09
C LEU A 120 16.81 -17.83 -2.09
N ALA A 121 16.24 -17.98 -0.89
CA ALA A 121 16.78 -18.85 0.15
C ALA A 121 16.75 -20.34 -0.22
N LEU A 122 15.82 -20.76 -1.08
CA LEU A 122 15.77 -22.13 -1.60
C LEU A 122 16.82 -22.41 -2.70
N ARG A 123 17.38 -21.35 -3.30
CA ARG A 123 18.38 -21.45 -4.38
C ARG A 123 19.82 -21.27 -3.88
N SER A 124 19.99 -20.87 -2.63
CA SER A 124 21.29 -20.75 -1.94
C SER A 124 21.67 -22.05 -1.25
#